data_AF-A0A9P1CWQ3-F1
#
_entry.id   AF-A0A9P1CWQ3-F1
#
_cell.length_a   1.000
_cell.length_b   1.000
_cell.length_c   1.000
_cell.angle_alpha   90.00
_cell.angle_beta   90.00
_cell.angle_gamma   90.00
#
_symmetry.space_group_name_H-M   'P 1'
#
loop_
_entity.id
_entity.type
_entity.pdbx_description
1 polymer ?
#
loop_
_entity_poly.entity_id
_entity_poly.type
_entity_poly.pdbx_seq_one_letter_code
_entity_poly.pdbx_strand_id
1 'polypeptide(L)'
;MPKSEAKDASSSAEAGRSRRKKEKATAKPPKPPKRHQFSLGGRPGRLGEDIESSTREGVRKACRSLDSLLESFESFVNEASTLARAIQVVSDKISLLTSASTGAVGKAMAAHPGTQERLLAQLVSRVENFRSEGLVLHARFERQHHALLEQSLNSLRLWKHRREVGAPALSSDPDPGDLPPIDPLEAAERLMHVLAKMISGVSQWKEHLLSCRYLPSSKTKLPAEPEAVPAKPNLQEERQLLLKLCAKSFHN
;
A
#
# COMPACT_ATOMS: atom_id res chain seq x y z
N MET A 1 45.20 25.92 38.06
CA MET A 1 46.16 25.99 36.95
C MET A 1 45.83 24.90 35.94
N PRO A 2 45.96 25.17 34.63
CA PRO A 2 45.00 24.74 33.63
C PRO A 2 45.57 23.73 32.62
N LYS A 3 44.70 23.08 31.85
CA LYS A 3 44.86 22.91 30.40
C LYS A 3 43.52 22.55 29.75
N SER A 4 42.89 23.61 29.27
CA SER A 4 41.86 23.65 28.22
C SER A 4 42.49 23.29 26.87
N GLU A 5 41.87 22.38 26.11
CA GLU A 5 42.08 22.28 24.66
C GLU A 5 40.75 22.53 23.96
N ALA A 6 40.63 23.75 23.43
CA ALA A 6 39.70 24.11 22.37
C ALA A 6 40.30 23.64 21.03
N LYS A 7 39.45 23.13 20.13
CA LYS A 7 39.84 22.84 18.75
C LYS A 7 38.83 23.51 17.83
N ASP A 8 39.21 24.70 17.38
CA ASP A 8 38.54 25.48 16.36
C ASP A 8 38.96 25.02 14.94
N ALA A 9 38.04 25.33 14.01
CA ALA A 9 38.29 25.87 12.67
C ALA A 9 38.37 24.96 11.42
N SER A 10 37.77 25.55 10.37
CA SER A 10 37.92 25.33 8.91
C SER A 10 37.19 24.13 8.30
N SER A 11 36.55 24.20 7.13
CA SER A 11 36.67 25.09 5.95
C SER A 11 35.37 24.93 5.12
N SER A 12 34.56 25.96 4.87
CA SER A 12 34.52 26.83 3.68
C SER A 12 35.08 26.28 2.34
N ALA A 13 34.26 26.47 1.30
CA ALA A 13 34.54 26.48 -0.13
C ALA A 13 34.80 25.15 -0.86
N GLU A 14 33.85 24.74 -1.70
CA GLU A 14 34.21 24.42 -3.09
C GLU A 14 33.06 24.63 -4.08
N ALA A 15 33.30 25.55 -5.01
CA ALA A 15 32.51 25.80 -6.18
C ALA A 15 33.07 24.96 -7.34
N GLY A 16 32.22 24.16 -7.99
CA GLY A 16 32.52 23.53 -9.29
C GLY A 16 31.26 23.56 -10.15
N ARG A 17 31.08 24.54 -11.06
CA ARG A 17 31.53 24.57 -12.46
C ARG A 17 31.20 23.31 -13.28
N SER A 18 30.77 23.60 -14.52
CA SER A 18 30.76 22.72 -15.71
C SER A 18 29.63 21.69 -15.76
N ARG A 19 28.88 21.53 -16.86
CA ARG A 19 29.15 21.86 -18.26
C ARG A 19 27.80 21.92 -19.01
N ARG A 20 27.55 23.03 -19.70
CA ARG A 20 26.66 23.04 -20.87
C ARG A 20 27.23 22.07 -21.91
N LYS A 21 26.44 21.07 -22.32
CA LYS A 21 26.63 20.38 -23.59
C LYS A 21 25.34 20.49 -24.39
N LYS A 22 25.27 21.52 -25.24
CA LYS A 22 24.27 21.64 -26.30
C LYS A 22 24.61 20.59 -27.36
N GLU A 23 24.00 19.42 -27.29
CA GLU A 23 23.95 18.49 -28.42
C GLU A 23 22.74 18.84 -29.29
N LYS A 24 23.02 19.57 -30.36
CA LYS A 24 22.07 19.90 -31.43
C LYS A 24 21.95 18.66 -32.33
N ALA A 25 21.09 17.72 -31.93
CA ALA A 25 20.73 16.58 -32.77
C ALA A 25 19.78 17.05 -33.89
N THR A 26 20.27 17.01 -35.12
CA THR A 26 19.49 17.16 -36.35
C THR A 26 18.51 15.98 -36.45
N ALA A 27 17.26 16.23 -36.05
CA ALA A 27 16.17 15.26 -36.14
C ALA A 27 15.93 14.88 -37.61
N LYS A 28 16.26 13.63 -37.94
CA LYS A 28 15.89 12.99 -39.21
C LYS A 28 14.36 12.81 -39.20
N PRO A 29 13.63 13.20 -40.26
CA PRO A 29 12.18 13.08 -40.28
C PRO A 29 11.76 11.60 -40.13
N PRO A 30 10.76 11.29 -39.30
CA PRO A 30 10.28 9.93 -39.13
C PRO A 30 9.76 9.39 -40.46
N LYS A 31 10.23 8.21 -40.87
CA LYS A 31 9.70 7.51 -42.04
C LYS A 31 8.19 7.29 -41.83
N PRO A 32 7.34 7.59 -42.84
CA PRO A 32 5.92 7.37 -42.73
C PRO A 32 5.65 5.89 -42.45
N PRO A 33 4.72 5.57 -41.53
CA PRO A 33 4.38 4.18 -41.22
C PRO A 33 3.87 3.52 -42.50
N LYS A 34 4.47 2.38 -42.85
CA LYS A 34 3.99 1.54 -43.96
C LYS A 34 2.54 1.18 -43.66
N ARG A 35 1.63 1.71 -44.47
CA ARG A 35 0.19 1.45 -44.41
C ARG A 35 -0.02 -0.01 -44.81
N HIS A 36 0.07 -0.92 -43.83
CA HIS A 36 -0.36 -2.30 -44.02
C HIS A 36 -1.85 -2.26 -44.36
N GLN A 37 -2.19 -2.62 -45.60
CA GLN A 37 -3.56 -2.88 -45.99
C GLN A 37 -4.05 -4.06 -45.15
N PHE A 38 -4.83 -3.75 -44.11
CA PHE A 38 -5.59 -4.73 -43.37
C PHE A 38 -6.61 -5.33 -44.32
N SER A 39 -6.34 -6.56 -44.76
CA SER A 39 -7.33 -7.38 -45.45
C SER A 39 -8.43 -7.70 -44.45
N LEU A 40 -9.58 -7.04 -44.56
CA LEU A 40 -10.79 -7.26 -43.76
C LEU A 40 -11.53 -8.55 -44.20
N GLY A 41 -10.78 -9.62 -44.50
CA GLY A 41 -11.31 -10.95 -44.74
C GLY A 41 -11.70 -11.61 -43.43
N GLY A 42 -12.83 -11.18 -42.85
CA GLY A 42 -13.34 -11.62 -41.56
C GLY A 42 -13.67 -13.11 -41.52
N ARG A 43 -12.86 -13.88 -40.77
CA ARG A 43 -13.30 -15.15 -40.19
C ARG A 43 -13.85 -14.87 -38.79
N PRO A 44 -15.18 -14.89 -38.58
CA PRO A 44 -15.79 -14.59 -37.28
C PRO A 44 -15.43 -15.59 -36.16
N GLY A 45 -14.83 -16.74 -36.48
CA GLY A 45 -14.47 -17.76 -35.48
C GLY A 45 -13.16 -17.53 -34.70
N ARG A 46 -12.16 -16.82 -35.25
CA ARG A 46 -10.84 -16.72 -34.58
C ARG A 46 -10.75 -15.63 -33.52
N LEU A 47 -11.59 -14.59 -33.61
CA LEU A 47 -11.57 -13.49 -32.64
C LEU A 47 -12.04 -13.91 -31.24
N GLY A 48 -12.94 -14.89 -31.14
CA GLY A 48 -13.43 -15.38 -29.84
C GLY A 48 -12.37 -16.13 -29.02
N GLU A 49 -11.64 -17.04 -29.66
CA GLU A 49 -10.62 -17.88 -29.01
C GLU A 49 -9.42 -17.05 -28.51
N ASP A 50 -8.99 -16.05 -29.27
CA ASP A 50 -7.90 -15.14 -28.88
C ASP A 50 -8.29 -14.29 -27.65
N ILE A 51 -9.56 -13.88 -27.58
CA ILE A 51 -10.10 -13.07 -26.50
C ILE A 51 -10.23 -13.90 -25.20
N GLU A 52 -10.68 -15.15 -25.29
CA GLU A 52 -10.79 -16.05 -24.14
C GLU A 52 -9.43 -16.49 -23.60
N SER A 53 -8.50 -16.86 -24.48
CA SER A 53 -7.13 -17.23 -24.09
C SER A 53 -6.40 -16.07 -23.41
N SER A 54 -6.52 -14.86 -23.96
CA SER A 54 -5.96 -13.64 -23.38
C SER A 54 -6.52 -13.34 -21.99
N THR A 55 -7.84 -13.49 -21.79
CA THR A 55 -8.44 -13.28 -20.47
C THR A 55 -8.06 -14.38 -19.48
N ARG A 56 -7.96 -15.63 -19.92
CA ARG A 56 -7.49 -16.73 -19.07
C ARG A 56 -6.05 -16.50 -18.59
N GLU A 57 -5.16 -16.07 -19.49
CA GLU A 57 -3.80 -15.68 -19.14
C GLU A 57 -3.79 -14.49 -18.18
N GLY A 58 -4.65 -13.49 -18.42
CA GLY A 58 -4.82 -12.33 -17.54
C GLY A 58 -5.18 -12.72 -16.10
N VAL A 59 -6.14 -13.64 -15.92
CA VAL A 59 -6.51 -14.14 -14.58
C VAL A 59 -5.39 -14.98 -13.98
N ARG A 60 -4.70 -15.85 -14.75
CA ARG A 60 -3.53 -16.60 -14.24
C ARG A 60 -2.46 -15.67 -13.70
N LYS A 61 -2.14 -14.63 -14.47
CA LYS A 61 -1.15 -13.64 -14.07
C LYS A 61 -1.61 -12.88 -12.82
N ALA A 62 -2.87 -12.46 -12.77
CA ALA A 62 -3.45 -11.77 -11.62
C ALA A 62 -3.39 -12.63 -10.35
N CYS A 63 -3.78 -13.91 -10.43
CA CYS A 63 -3.75 -14.80 -9.28
C CYS A 63 -2.32 -15.08 -8.79
N ARG A 64 -1.35 -15.28 -9.70
CA ARG A 64 0.06 -15.45 -9.33
C ARG A 64 0.63 -14.22 -8.64
N SER A 65 0.27 -13.02 -9.09
CA SER A 65 0.68 -11.78 -8.42
C SER A 65 -0.03 -11.56 -7.10
N LEU A 66 -1.21 -12.14 -6.89
CA LEU A 66 -2.04 -11.82 -5.74
C LEU A 66 -1.42 -12.33 -4.43
N ASP A 67 -0.79 -13.50 -4.40
CA ASP A 67 -0.15 -14.02 -3.19
C ASP A 67 0.98 -13.09 -2.70
N SER A 68 1.87 -12.66 -3.60
CA SER A 68 2.93 -11.69 -3.29
C SER A 68 2.38 -10.31 -2.89
N LEU A 69 1.23 -9.90 -3.46
CA LEU A 69 0.54 -8.67 -3.07
C LEU A 69 -0.05 -8.77 -1.66
N LEU A 70 -0.63 -9.91 -1.29
CA LEU A 70 -1.19 -10.15 0.04
C LEU A 70 -0.08 -10.13 1.09
N GLU A 71 1.07 -10.76 0.81
CA GLU A 71 2.26 -10.71 1.68
C GLU A 71 2.78 -9.29 1.87
N SER A 72 2.97 -8.56 0.76
CA SER A 72 3.43 -7.17 0.80
C SER A 72 2.48 -6.29 1.60
N PHE A 73 1.17 -6.49 1.44
CA PHE A 73 0.14 -5.75 2.18
C PHE A 73 0.14 -6.11 3.67
N GLU A 74 0.33 -7.37 4.02
CA GLU A 74 0.46 -7.80 5.42
C GLU A 74 1.68 -7.15 6.09
N SER A 75 2.83 -7.13 5.41
CA SER A 75 4.03 -6.42 5.88
C SER A 75 3.75 -4.93 6.09
N PHE A 76 3.10 -4.29 5.10
CA PHE A 76 2.70 -2.89 5.20
C PHE A 76 1.81 -2.62 6.42
N VAL A 77 0.77 -3.43 6.65
CA VAL A 77 -0.14 -3.27 7.80
C VAL A 77 0.61 -3.47 9.12
N ASN A 78 1.52 -4.43 9.21
CA ASN A 78 2.33 -4.67 10.41
C ASN A 78 3.27 -3.49 10.71
N GLU A 79 3.95 -2.94 9.70
CA GLU A 79 4.79 -1.75 9.84
C GLU A 79 3.97 -0.51 10.20
N ALA A 80 2.86 -0.26 9.50
CA ALA A 80 1.98 0.88 9.73
C ALA A 80 1.34 0.86 11.13
N SER A 81 0.89 -0.32 11.58
CA SER A 81 0.35 -0.49 12.94
C SER A 81 1.39 -0.27 14.04
N THR A 82 2.64 -0.65 13.80
CA THR A 82 3.75 -0.36 14.71
C THR A 82 3.99 1.14 14.84
N LEU A 83 4.01 1.87 13.71
CA LEU A 83 4.14 3.33 13.70
C LEU A 83 2.97 4.03 14.38
N ALA A 84 1.73 3.59 14.12
CA ALA A 84 0.54 4.13 14.78
C ALA A 84 0.59 3.97 16.30
N ARG A 85 0.99 2.79 16.78
CA ARG A 85 1.16 2.53 18.21
C ARG A 85 2.26 3.41 18.81
N ALA A 86 3.36 3.63 18.08
CA ALA A 86 4.42 4.52 18.54
C ALA A 86 3.94 5.97 18.66
N ILE A 87 3.18 6.47 17.67
CA ILE A 87 2.53 7.79 17.72
C ILE A 87 1.60 7.89 18.92
N GLN A 88 0.77 6.87 19.16
CA GLN A 88 -0.15 6.84 20.30
C GLN A 88 0.57 6.97 21.64
N VAL A 89 1.60 6.15 21.87
CA VAL A 89 2.38 6.18 23.12
C VAL A 89 3.03 7.55 23.35
N VAL A 90 3.51 8.20 22.29
CA VAL A 90 4.09 9.55 22.42
C VAL A 90 3.01 10.60 22.68
N SER A 91 1.84 10.48 22.05
CA SER A 91 0.69 11.36 22.31
C SER A 91 0.21 11.25 23.77
N ASP A 92 0.16 10.04 24.33
CA ASP A 92 -0.19 9.81 25.73
C ASP A 92 0.83 10.47 26.67
N LYS A 93 2.12 10.38 26.35
CA LYS A 93 3.19 11.06 27.11
C LYS A 93 3.08 12.58 27.04
N ILE A 94 2.76 13.14 25.87
CA ILE A 94 2.49 14.58 25.72
C ILE A 94 1.30 14.97 26.60
N SER A 95 0.21 14.20 26.55
CA SER A 95 -0.99 14.44 27.34
C SER A 95 -0.68 14.45 28.84
N LEU A 96 0.08 13.46 29.33
CA LEU A 96 0.55 13.40 30.71
C LEU A 96 1.42 14.60 31.09
N LEU A 97 2.35 15.03 30.23
CA LEU A 97 3.20 16.21 30.49
C LEU A 97 2.42 17.52 30.48
N THR A 98 1.36 17.63 29.68
CA THR A 98 0.51 18.83 29.63
C THR A 98 -0.55 18.87 30.73
N SER A 99 -0.88 17.72 31.31
CA SER A 99 -1.78 17.65 32.46
C SER A 99 -1.13 18.35 33.66
N ALA A 100 -1.91 19.13 34.42
CA ALA A 100 -1.43 19.82 35.61
C ALA A 100 -0.98 18.78 36.65
N SER A 101 0.33 18.51 36.68
CA SER A 101 0.88 17.46 37.54
C SER A 101 1.00 17.97 38.97
N THR A 102 0.05 17.60 39.83
CA THR A 102 0.14 17.81 41.28
C THR A 102 0.94 16.66 41.90
N GLY A 103 2.26 16.68 41.76
CA GLY A 103 3.12 15.60 42.27
C GLY A 103 4.60 15.93 42.25
N ALA A 104 5.44 14.94 42.60
CA ALA A 104 6.90 15.11 42.62
C ALA A 104 7.45 15.55 41.25
N VAL A 105 6.88 15.01 40.16
CA VAL A 105 7.24 15.41 38.78
C VAL A 105 6.90 16.87 38.52
N GLY A 106 5.70 17.34 38.91
CA GLY A 106 5.31 18.75 38.75
C GLY A 106 6.17 19.69 39.57
N LYS A 107 6.53 19.31 40.81
CA LYS A 107 7.49 20.07 41.64
C LYS A 107 8.88 20.13 41.00
N ALA A 108 9.37 19.01 40.44
CA ALA A 108 10.65 18.97 39.74
C ALA A 108 10.64 19.82 38.45
N MET A 109 9.53 19.79 37.68
CA MET A 109 9.36 20.64 36.50
C MET A 109 9.32 22.12 36.89
N ALA A 110 8.62 22.48 37.97
CA ALA A 110 8.56 23.85 38.48
C ALA A 110 9.92 24.38 38.95
N ALA A 111 10.79 23.50 39.46
CA ALA A 111 12.16 23.86 39.84
C ALA A 111 13.07 24.14 38.63
N HIS A 112 12.68 23.73 37.42
CA HIS A 112 13.47 23.89 36.19
C HIS A 112 12.64 24.48 35.05
N PRO A 113 12.41 25.81 35.04
CA PRO A 113 11.70 26.50 33.97
C PRO A 113 12.26 26.16 32.58
N GLY A 114 11.39 25.94 31.60
CA GLY A 114 11.82 25.58 30.24
C GLY A 114 12.07 24.08 30.02
N THR A 115 12.03 23.23 31.06
CA THR A 115 12.24 21.78 30.90
C THR A 115 11.02 21.11 30.27
N GLN A 116 9.82 21.54 30.66
CA GLN A 116 8.56 20.98 30.13
C GLN A 116 8.45 21.27 28.64
N GLU A 117 8.73 22.50 28.24
CA GLU A 117 8.71 22.98 26.86
C GLU A 117 9.73 22.23 26.00
N ARG A 118 10.94 21.99 26.53
CA ARG A 118 11.98 21.19 25.84
C ARG A 118 11.53 19.74 25.65
N LEU A 119 10.98 19.09 26.69
CA LEU A 119 10.47 17.73 26.58
C LEU A 119 9.29 17.63 25.59
N LEU A 120 8.35 18.58 25.65
CA LEU A 120 7.24 18.65 24.72
C LEU A 120 7.74 18.83 23.28
N ALA A 121 8.69 19.73 23.03
CA ALA A 121 9.26 19.93 21.70
C ALA A 121 9.93 18.65 21.16
N GLN A 122 10.67 17.92 22.00
CA GLN A 122 11.28 16.64 21.62
C GLN A 122 10.24 15.57 21.28
N LEU A 123 9.18 15.44 22.08
CA LEU A 123 8.11 14.48 21.83
C LEU A 123 7.33 14.82 20.57
N VAL A 124 6.99 16.10 20.35
CA VAL A 124 6.34 16.56 19.12
C VAL A 124 7.20 16.25 17.90
N SER A 125 8.50 16.56 17.96
CA SER A 125 9.45 16.21 16.90
C SER A 125 9.48 14.70 16.63
N ARG A 126 9.37 13.87 17.68
CA ARG A 126 9.34 12.41 17.51
C ARG A 126 8.06 11.92 16.82
N VAL A 127 6.90 12.50 17.14
CA VAL A 127 5.64 12.18 16.44
C VAL A 127 5.73 12.58 14.96
N GLU A 128 6.25 13.77 14.65
CA GLU A 128 6.44 14.22 13.27
C GLU A 128 7.34 13.26 12.48
N ASN A 129 8.42 12.77 13.11
CA ASN A 129 9.29 11.78 12.49
C ASN A 129 8.55 10.47 12.18
N PHE A 130 7.79 9.92 13.13
CA PHE A 130 6.99 8.70 12.88
C PHE A 130 5.92 8.91 11.80
N ARG A 131 5.29 10.09 11.78
CA ARG A 131 4.31 10.43 10.73
C ARG A 131 4.98 10.50 9.36
N SER A 132 6.14 11.14 9.26
CA SER A 132 6.95 11.20 8.04
C SER A 132 7.33 9.80 7.56
N GLU A 133 7.82 8.94 8.45
CA GLU A 133 8.13 7.53 8.15
C GLU A 133 6.90 6.77 7.64
N GLY A 134 5.73 6.97 8.26
CA GLY A 134 4.47 6.38 7.82
C GLY A 134 4.02 6.85 6.44
N LEU A 135 4.20 8.14 6.11
CA LEU A 135 3.91 8.67 4.78
C LEU A 135 4.87 8.11 3.71
N VAL A 136 6.15 7.95 4.05
CA VAL A 136 7.14 7.31 3.18
C VAL A 136 6.79 5.85 2.95
N LEU A 137 6.41 5.12 4.00
CA LEU A 137 5.95 3.73 3.93
C LEU A 137 4.74 3.60 3.00
N HIS A 138 3.72 4.46 3.16
CA HIS A 138 2.55 4.51 2.29
C HIS A 138 2.95 4.79 0.83
N ALA A 139 3.72 5.85 0.57
CA ALA A 139 4.11 6.22 -0.78
C ALA A 139 4.94 5.13 -1.47
N ARG A 140 5.78 4.41 -0.72
CA ARG A 140 6.53 3.25 -1.22
C ARG A 140 5.58 2.13 -1.62
N PHE A 141 4.64 1.76 -0.76
CA PHE A 141 3.67 0.71 -1.04
C PHE A 141 2.80 1.05 -2.26
N GLU A 142 2.25 2.27 -2.29
CA GLU A 142 1.41 2.76 -3.39
C GLU A 142 2.17 2.70 -4.73
N ARG A 143 3.40 3.21 -4.77
CA ARG A 143 4.23 3.18 -5.99
C ARG A 143 4.52 1.76 -6.47
N GLN A 144 4.74 0.82 -5.56
CA GLN A 144 5.14 -0.55 -5.90
C GLN A 144 3.95 -1.44 -6.27
N HIS A 145 2.80 -1.25 -5.62
CA HIS A 145 1.72 -2.26 -5.65
C HIS A 145 0.37 -1.73 -6.16
N HIS A 146 0.10 -0.43 -6.15
CA HIS A 146 -1.23 0.11 -6.47
C HIS A 146 -1.70 -0.28 -7.88
N ALA A 147 -0.87 -0.04 -8.90
CA ALA A 147 -1.22 -0.37 -10.28
C ALA A 147 -1.49 -1.87 -10.48
N LEU A 148 -0.77 -2.74 -9.75
CA LEU A 148 -0.94 -4.19 -9.83
C LEU A 148 -2.23 -4.64 -9.13
N LEU A 149 -2.60 -4.01 -8.01
CA LEU A 149 -3.89 -4.24 -7.34
C LEU A 149 -5.07 -3.87 -8.26
N GLU A 150 -5.02 -2.69 -8.88
CA GLU A 150 -6.05 -2.24 -9.82
C GLU A 150 -6.13 -3.13 -11.05
N GLN A 151 -4.99 -3.50 -11.63
CA GLN A 151 -4.94 -4.41 -12.77
C GLN A 151 -5.55 -5.78 -12.43
N SER A 152 -5.23 -6.33 -11.25
CA SER A 152 -5.76 -7.62 -10.80
C SER A 152 -7.27 -7.54 -10.59
N LEU A 153 -7.75 -6.48 -9.94
CA LEU A 153 -9.17 -6.22 -9.71
C LEU A 153 -9.95 -6.09 -11.03
N ASN A 154 -9.43 -5.32 -11.99
CA ASN A 154 -10.07 -5.14 -13.29
C ASN A 154 -10.05 -6.43 -14.13
N SER A 155 -8.99 -7.24 -14.01
CA SER A 155 -8.91 -8.54 -14.68
C SER A 155 -9.96 -9.52 -14.15
N LEU A 156 -10.17 -9.57 -12.83
CA LEU A 156 -11.21 -10.38 -12.20
C LEU A 156 -12.62 -9.89 -12.57
N ARG A 157 -12.86 -8.57 -12.58
CA ARG A 157 -14.14 -7.98 -13.01
C ARG A 157 -14.48 -8.35 -14.45
N LEU A 158 -13.50 -8.22 -15.36
CA LEU A 158 -13.69 -8.58 -16.77
C LEU A 158 -13.98 -10.06 -16.93
N TRP A 159 -13.24 -10.92 -16.21
CA TRP A 159 -13.49 -12.36 -16.23
C TRP A 159 -14.89 -12.71 -15.72
N LYS A 160 -15.30 -12.14 -14.58
CA LYS A 160 -16.65 -12.33 -14.01
C LYS A 160 -17.73 -11.89 -15.01
N HIS A 161 -17.60 -10.68 -15.56
CA HIS A 161 -18.59 -10.16 -16.50
C HIS A 161 -18.77 -11.07 -17.72
N ARG A 162 -17.68 -11.64 -18.25
CA ARG A 162 -17.79 -12.59 -19.37
C ARG A 162 -18.51 -13.88 -19.00
N ARG A 163 -18.33 -14.36 -17.77
CA ARG A 163 -19.06 -15.52 -17.26
C ARG A 163 -20.55 -15.25 -17.18
N GLU A 164 -20.93 -14.07 -16.69
CA GLU A 164 -22.34 -13.65 -16.60
C GLU A 164 -23.02 -13.52 -17.98
N VAL A 165 -22.28 -13.13 -19.01
CA VAL A 165 -22.77 -13.02 -20.40
C VAL A 165 -22.93 -14.40 -21.09
N GLY A 166 -22.65 -15.49 -20.38
CA GLY A 166 -22.83 -16.86 -20.90
C GLY A 166 -21.62 -17.40 -21.64
N ALA A 167 -20.42 -16.87 -21.39
CA ALA A 167 -19.20 -17.53 -21.86
C ALA A 167 -19.17 -18.97 -21.32
N PRO A 168 -19.01 -19.98 -22.18
CA PRO A 168 -19.18 -21.38 -21.84
C PRO A 168 -18.37 -21.70 -20.59
N ALA A 169 -19.03 -22.26 -19.57
CA ALA A 169 -18.36 -22.72 -18.37
C ALA A 169 -17.15 -23.56 -18.80
N LEU A 170 -15.98 -23.29 -18.21
CA LEU A 170 -14.84 -24.21 -18.38
C LEU A 170 -15.37 -25.56 -17.97
N SER A 171 -15.38 -26.53 -18.90
CA SER A 171 -15.90 -27.86 -18.64
C SER A 171 -15.16 -28.40 -17.43
N SER A 172 -15.78 -28.32 -16.26
CA SER A 172 -15.22 -28.85 -15.04
C SER A 172 -15.51 -30.33 -15.10
N ASP A 173 -14.57 -31.11 -15.64
CA ASP A 173 -14.55 -32.52 -15.30
C ASP A 173 -14.41 -32.58 -13.77
N PRO A 174 -15.42 -33.10 -13.05
CA PRO A 174 -15.39 -33.10 -11.60
C PRO A 174 -14.30 -34.07 -11.15
N ASP A 175 -13.17 -33.53 -10.69
CA ASP A 175 -12.15 -34.31 -9.98
C ASP A 175 -12.78 -34.87 -8.69
N PRO A 176 -12.83 -36.20 -8.48
CA PRO A 176 -13.68 -36.84 -7.46
C PRO A 176 -13.22 -36.68 -5.99
N GLY A 177 -12.43 -35.65 -5.66
CA GLY A 177 -11.89 -35.43 -4.31
C GLY A 177 -12.71 -34.49 -3.42
N ASP A 178 -13.66 -35.05 -2.66
CA ASP A 178 -14.24 -34.71 -1.33
C ASP A 178 -14.34 -33.27 -0.76
N LEU A 179 -14.01 -32.20 -1.48
CA LEU A 179 -14.25 -30.83 -1.02
C LEU A 179 -15.49 -30.24 -1.68
N PRO A 180 -16.37 -29.55 -0.92
CA PRO A 180 -17.53 -28.89 -1.49
C PRO A 180 -17.04 -27.90 -2.57
N PRO A 181 -17.57 -27.99 -3.80
CA PRO A 181 -17.08 -27.19 -4.89
C PRO A 181 -17.47 -25.73 -4.64
N ILE A 182 -16.54 -24.93 -4.13
CA ILE A 182 -16.69 -23.47 -4.12
C ILE A 182 -16.88 -23.04 -5.58
N ASP A 183 -17.96 -22.28 -5.81
CA ASP A 183 -18.28 -21.69 -7.11
C ASP A 183 -17.13 -20.72 -7.50
N PRO A 184 -16.49 -20.90 -8.67
CA PRO A 184 -15.48 -19.98 -9.17
C PRO A 184 -15.94 -18.51 -9.20
N LEU A 185 -17.24 -18.26 -9.44
CA LEU A 185 -17.81 -16.91 -9.40
C LEU A 185 -17.77 -16.33 -7.98
N GLU A 186 -18.23 -17.09 -6.99
CA GLU A 186 -18.20 -16.67 -5.57
C GLU A 186 -16.75 -16.40 -5.12
N ALA A 187 -15.81 -17.28 -5.48
CA ALA A 187 -14.40 -17.08 -5.14
C ALA A 187 -13.82 -15.81 -5.79
N ALA A 188 -14.15 -15.52 -7.06
CA ALA A 188 -13.72 -14.29 -7.70
C ALA A 188 -14.32 -13.04 -7.03
N GLU A 189 -15.59 -13.09 -6.63
CA GLU A 189 -16.25 -12.00 -5.90
C GLU A 189 -15.58 -11.71 -4.57
N ARG A 190 -15.26 -12.75 -3.79
CA ARG A 190 -14.51 -12.62 -2.54
C ARG A 190 -13.15 -11.98 -2.77
N LEU A 191 -12.38 -12.45 -3.76
CA LEU A 191 -11.07 -11.87 -4.07
C LEU A 191 -11.15 -10.41 -4.52
N MET A 192 -12.16 -10.06 -5.33
CA MET A 192 -12.39 -8.66 -5.72
C MET A 192 -12.72 -7.78 -4.51
N HIS A 193 -13.50 -8.28 -3.56
CA HIS A 193 -13.82 -7.58 -2.32
C HIS A 193 -12.57 -7.37 -1.46
N VAL A 194 -11.72 -8.39 -1.33
CA VAL A 194 -10.43 -8.29 -0.61
C VAL A 194 -9.54 -7.24 -1.27
N LEU A 195 -9.38 -7.28 -2.58
CA LEU A 195 -8.59 -6.30 -3.34
C LEU A 195 -9.11 -4.88 -3.16
N ALA A 196 -10.43 -4.68 -3.26
CA ALA A 196 -11.06 -3.39 -3.02
C ALA A 196 -10.83 -2.90 -1.58
N LYS A 197 -10.95 -3.81 -0.59
CA LYS A 197 -10.62 -3.52 0.81
C LYS A 197 -9.16 -3.12 1.00
N MET A 198 -8.21 -3.83 0.38
CA MET A 198 -6.78 -3.49 0.45
C MET A 198 -6.52 -2.08 -0.09
N ILE A 199 -7.04 -1.75 -1.28
CA ILE A 199 -6.91 -0.42 -1.90
C ILE A 199 -7.47 0.65 -0.94
N SER A 200 -8.69 0.44 -0.45
CA SER A 200 -9.31 1.39 0.49
C SER A 200 -8.56 1.50 1.82
N GLY A 201 -8.00 0.40 2.31
CA GLY A 201 -7.25 0.32 3.56
C GLY A 201 -5.94 1.10 3.49
N VAL A 202 -5.23 1.05 2.36
CA VAL A 202 -4.03 1.87 2.13
C VAL A 202 -4.38 3.36 2.21
N SER A 203 -5.46 3.80 1.55
CA SER A 203 -5.90 5.19 1.62
C SER A 203 -6.35 5.61 3.02
N GLN A 204 -7.11 4.76 3.72
CA GLN A 204 -7.54 5.01 5.09
C GLN A 204 -6.35 5.16 6.04
N TRP A 205 -5.29 4.38 5.85
CA TRP A 205 -4.06 4.50 6.62
C TRP A 205 -3.39 5.86 6.47
N LYS A 206 -3.33 6.40 5.25
CA LYS A 206 -2.82 7.76 5.02
C LYS A 206 -3.65 8.80 5.75
N GLU A 207 -4.97 8.75 5.61
CA GLU A 207 -5.87 9.68 6.29
C GLU A 207 -5.73 9.57 7.81
N HIS A 208 -5.59 8.35 8.34
CA HIS A 208 -5.35 8.12 9.76
C HIS A 208 -4.06 8.79 10.23
N LEU A 209 -2.93 8.57 9.54
CA LEU A 209 -1.65 9.22 9.85
C LEU A 209 -1.72 10.75 9.79
N LEU A 210 -2.51 11.31 8.86
CA LEU A 210 -2.73 12.75 8.75
C LEU A 210 -3.66 13.29 9.85
N SER A 211 -4.57 12.46 10.37
CA SER A 211 -5.53 12.81 11.41
C SER A 211 -4.93 12.84 12.82
N CYS A 212 -3.81 12.13 13.04
CA CYS A 212 -3.10 12.13 14.32
C CYS A 212 -2.60 13.54 14.67
N ARG A 213 -3.32 14.24 15.55
CA ARG A 213 -2.92 15.56 16.08
C ARG A 213 -2.16 15.41 17.40
N TYR A 214 -1.19 16.30 17.63
CA TYR A 214 -0.32 16.30 18.83
C TYR A 214 -1.05 16.61 20.13
N LEU A 215 -2.19 17.30 20.05
CA LEU A 215 -2.97 17.69 21.21
C LEU A 215 -4.29 16.94 21.18
N PRO A 216 -4.65 16.21 22.25
CA PRO A 216 -5.99 15.68 22.38
C PRO A 216 -6.95 16.86 22.36
N SER A 217 -7.65 17.04 21.25
CA SER A 217 -8.91 17.79 21.30
C SER A 217 -9.76 17.04 22.31
N SER A 218 -10.19 17.72 23.37
CA SER A 218 -10.96 17.13 24.49
C SER A 218 -12.26 16.43 24.06
N LYS A 219 -12.62 16.50 22.77
CA LYS A 219 -13.77 15.84 22.16
C LYS A 219 -13.42 14.66 21.25
N THR A 220 -12.16 14.48 20.89
CA THR A 220 -11.74 13.39 20.02
C THR A 220 -11.34 12.24 20.92
N LYS A 221 -12.30 11.37 21.25
CA LYS A 221 -11.96 10.03 21.74
C LYS A 221 -11.02 9.44 20.69
N LEU A 222 -9.75 9.30 21.06
CA LEU A 222 -8.84 8.40 20.38
C LEU A 222 -9.60 7.08 20.23
N PRO A 223 -9.70 6.52 19.01
CA PRO A 223 -10.41 5.26 18.81
C PRO A 223 -9.87 4.27 19.84
N ALA A 224 -10.76 3.81 20.71
CA ALA A 224 -10.43 2.93 21.83
C ALA A 224 -9.96 1.62 21.22
N GLU A 225 -8.66 1.38 21.27
CA GLU A 225 -7.99 0.47 20.35
C GLU A 225 -8.23 0.79 18.87
N PRO A 226 -7.32 0.42 17.98
CA PRO A 226 -7.61 0.43 16.57
C PRO A 226 -8.63 -0.66 16.20
N GLU A 227 -9.88 -0.59 16.67
CA GLU A 227 -11.01 -1.23 15.98
C GLU A 227 -11.11 -0.70 14.53
N ALA A 228 -10.52 0.46 14.27
CA ALA A 228 -10.40 1.07 12.95
C ALA A 228 -9.15 0.64 12.15
N VAL A 229 -8.24 -0.19 12.70
CA VAL A 229 -7.34 -0.92 11.80
C VAL A 229 -8.25 -1.91 11.09
N PRO A 230 -8.44 -1.80 9.77
CA PRO A 230 -9.36 -2.66 9.04
C PRO A 230 -9.05 -4.09 9.46
N ALA A 231 -10.03 -4.75 10.08
CA ALA A 231 -9.86 -6.07 10.68
C ALA A 231 -8.99 -6.89 9.74
N LYS A 232 -7.85 -7.40 10.24
CA LYS A 232 -6.91 -8.16 9.41
C LYS A 232 -7.76 -9.17 8.63
N PRO A 233 -7.91 -9.01 7.30
CA PRO A 233 -8.65 -10.01 6.56
C PRO A 233 -8.00 -11.35 6.87
N ASN A 234 -8.78 -12.43 6.94
CA ASN A 234 -8.20 -13.74 7.16
C ASN A 234 -7.42 -14.13 5.88
N LEU A 235 -6.22 -13.57 5.74
CA LEU A 235 -5.39 -13.67 4.54
C LEU A 235 -5.06 -15.13 4.23
N GLN A 236 -5.02 -15.98 5.26
CA GLN A 236 -4.80 -17.41 5.11
C GLN A 236 -5.97 -18.11 4.41
N GLU A 237 -7.22 -17.79 4.79
CA GLU A 237 -8.41 -18.28 4.09
C GLU A 237 -8.46 -17.77 2.65
N GLU A 238 -8.14 -16.49 2.44
CA GLU A 238 -8.14 -15.88 1.10
C GLU A 238 -7.06 -16.47 0.18
N ARG A 239 -5.89 -16.80 0.72
CA ARG A 239 -4.84 -17.54 -0.02
C ARG A 239 -5.32 -18.94 -0.41
N GLN A 240 -6.02 -19.64 0.48
CA GLN A 240 -6.60 -20.95 0.12
C GLN A 240 -7.68 -20.83 -0.97
N LEU A 241 -8.50 -19.78 -0.94
CA LEU A 241 -9.47 -19.49 -2.00
C LEU A 241 -8.77 -19.20 -3.34
N LEU A 242 -7.69 -18.43 -3.32
CA LEU A 242 -6.82 -18.19 -4.47
C LEU A 242 -6.28 -19.47 -5.09
N LEU A 243 -5.71 -20.36 -4.27
CA LEU A 243 -5.18 -21.64 -4.72
C LEU A 243 -6.28 -22.50 -5.35
N LYS A 244 -7.47 -22.55 -4.74
CA LYS A 244 -8.64 -23.27 -5.28
C LYS A 244 -9.13 -22.68 -6.61
N LEU A 245 -9.21 -21.36 -6.71
CA LEU A 245 -9.60 -20.66 -7.94
C LEU A 245 -8.58 -20.92 -9.05
N CYS A 246 -7.29 -20.93 -8.72
CA CYS A 246 -6.22 -21.27 -9.66
C CYS A 246 -6.33 -22.71 -10.15
N ALA A 247 -6.48 -23.67 -9.25
CA ALA A 247 -6.56 -25.09 -9.61
C ALA A 247 -7.74 -25.36 -10.55
N LYS A 248 -8.92 -24.80 -10.25
CA LYS A 248 -10.14 -25.04 -11.04
C LYS A 248 -10.19 -24.28 -12.35
N SER A 249 -9.67 -23.06 -12.40
CA SER A 249 -9.81 -22.21 -13.59
C SER A 249 -8.83 -22.55 -14.71
N PHE A 250 -7.81 -23.38 -14.44
CA PHE A 250 -6.62 -23.46 -15.28
C PHE A 250 -6.13 -24.87 -15.65
N HIS A 251 -6.81 -25.94 -15.23
CA HIS A 251 -6.41 -27.31 -15.56
C HIS A 251 -6.98 -27.89 -16.88
N ASN A 252 -7.65 -27.10 -17.71
CA ASN A 252 -8.10 -27.50 -19.06
C ASN A 252 -7.63 -26.55 -20.14
#